data_AF-A0A2J0L4Y3-F1
#
_entry.id   AF-A0A2J0L4Y3-F1
#
_cell.length_a   1.000
_cell.length_b   1.000
_cell.length_c   1.000
_cell.angle_alpha   90.00
_cell.angle_beta   90.00
_cell.angle_gamma   90.00
#
_symmetry.space_group_name_H-M   'P 1'
#
loop_
_entity.id
_entity.type
_entity.pdbx_description
1 polymer ?
#
loop_
_entity_poly.entity_id
_entity_poly.type
_entity_poly.pdbx_seq_one_letter_code
_entity_poly.pdbx_strand_id
1 'polypeptide(L)'
;MWKKGTVLFFKLLFVRKNRTVPFFTAVAVILLAVIASPRRGRSNLLIFGAAWFFIFLLPSFIMPNPGIAADFLEHRLYLPMVGFLVILSEIFKPKKIPILGIIALAAFSAIIFIHCGAFKDRMSFWKNAAVNSPHSPLARRNLGAMYYLDGHLAEAEVEYKKALELNPNEPMAHNNLGLIYAKRGEFAEAEAEYKKELAINPLYDDALFNYGLLLDRTGRKEEAMRLWERSLEVNPDYKDLKNKRRQRI
;
A
#
# COMPACT_ATOMS: atom_id res chain seq x y z
N MET A 1 18.47 -23.14 2.99
CA MET A 1 19.21 -22.23 3.90
C MET A 1 19.43 -20.80 3.34
N TRP A 2 18.81 -20.41 2.22
CA TRP A 2 19.07 -19.13 1.52
C TRP A 2 18.06 -17.99 1.78
N LYS A 3 16.96 -18.22 2.50
CA LYS A 3 15.91 -17.20 2.72
C LYS A 3 16.26 -16.10 3.74
N LYS A 4 17.23 -16.32 4.63
CA LYS A 4 17.56 -15.35 5.71
C LYS A 4 18.61 -14.31 5.29
N GLY A 5 19.48 -14.60 4.33
CA GLY A 5 20.60 -13.73 3.96
C GLY A 5 20.19 -12.48 3.18
N THR A 6 19.28 -12.62 2.19
CA THR A 6 18.82 -11.51 1.34
C THR A 6 17.93 -10.53 2.11
N VAL A 7 17.07 -11.03 3.00
CA VAL A 7 16.24 -10.18 3.88
C VAL A 7 17.11 -9.42 4.89
N LEU A 8 18.20 -10.02 5.38
CA LEU A 8 19.14 -9.37 6.29
C LEU A 8 19.98 -8.30 5.59
N PHE A 9 20.38 -8.53 4.34
CA PHE A 9 21.13 -7.55 3.54
C PHE A 9 20.31 -6.27 3.27
N PHE A 10 19.03 -6.42 2.92
CA PHE A 10 18.12 -5.28 2.78
C PHE A 10 17.80 -4.64 4.14
N LYS A 11 17.64 -5.41 5.23
CA LYS A 11 17.49 -4.83 6.58
C LYS A 11 18.72 -4.00 6.99
N LEU A 12 19.94 -4.47 6.74
CA LEU A 12 21.17 -3.75 7.13
C LEU A 12 21.39 -2.45 6.35
N LEU A 13 20.99 -2.40 5.07
CA LEU A 13 21.07 -1.18 4.27
C LEU A 13 19.99 -0.14 4.60
N PHE A 14 18.82 -0.56 5.08
CA PHE A 14 17.65 0.33 5.22
C PHE A 14 17.19 0.59 6.68
N VAL A 15 17.71 -0.11 7.69
CA VAL A 15 17.30 0.06 9.11
C VAL A 15 18.05 1.18 9.84
N ARG A 16 19.11 1.77 9.26
CA ARG A 16 19.81 2.87 9.95
C ARG A 16 19.01 4.18 9.80
N LYS A 17 18.55 4.71 10.94
CA LYS A 17 17.73 5.93 11.15
C LYS A 17 18.25 7.22 10.47
N ASN A 18 19.42 7.21 9.84
CA ASN A 18 19.95 8.31 9.02
C ASN A 18 19.73 8.05 7.53
N ARG A 19 18.56 8.45 7.04
CA ARG A 19 18.15 8.35 5.63
C ARG A 19 18.91 9.27 4.66
N THR A 20 19.78 10.13 5.17
CA THR A 20 20.65 11.03 4.37
C THR A 20 21.88 10.31 3.83
N VAL A 21 22.40 9.33 4.54
CA VAL A 21 23.65 8.62 4.19
C VAL A 21 23.54 7.81 2.89
N PRO A 22 22.45 7.05 2.61
CA PRO A 22 22.31 6.30 1.36
C PRO A 22 22.31 7.20 0.13
N PHE A 23 21.67 8.39 0.22
CA PHE A 23 21.59 9.36 -0.85
C PHE A 23 22.97 9.92 -1.21
N PHE A 24 23.74 10.38 -0.22
CA PHE A 24 25.07 10.93 -0.47
C PHE A 24 26.08 9.86 -0.91
N THR A 25 25.98 8.63 -0.40
CA THR A 25 26.82 7.51 -0.88
C THR A 25 26.52 7.15 -2.32
N ALA A 26 25.24 7.19 -2.71
CA ALA A 26 24.83 6.87 -4.08
C ALA A 26 25.27 7.97 -5.06
N VAL A 27 25.12 9.25 -4.69
CA VAL A 27 25.65 10.39 -5.45
C VAL A 27 27.19 10.32 -5.59
N ALA A 28 27.90 9.97 -4.52
CA ALA A 28 29.36 9.83 -4.55
C ALA A 28 29.81 8.69 -5.48
N VAL A 29 29.10 7.56 -5.50
CA VAL A 29 29.39 6.43 -6.40
C VAL A 29 29.16 6.79 -7.87
N ILE A 30 28.11 7.57 -8.20
CA ILE A 30 27.92 8.11 -9.56
C ILE A 30 29.08 9.01 -9.95
N LEU A 31 29.44 9.97 -9.09
CA LEU A 31 30.49 10.94 -9.38
C LEU A 31 31.82 10.23 -9.62
N LEU A 32 32.15 9.23 -8.79
CA LEU A 32 33.33 8.40 -8.98
C LEU A 32 33.26 7.55 -10.26
N ALA A 33 32.10 7.00 -10.62
CA ALA A 33 31.93 6.23 -11.86
C ALA A 33 32.03 7.11 -13.13
N VAL A 34 31.57 8.36 -13.05
CA VAL A 34 31.70 9.36 -14.12
C VAL A 34 33.15 9.82 -14.26
N ILE A 35 33.84 10.08 -13.14
CA ILE A 35 35.26 10.51 -13.12
C ILE A 35 36.20 9.38 -13.56
N ALA A 36 35.93 8.13 -13.18
CA ALA A 36 36.77 6.98 -13.52
C ALA A 36 36.58 6.46 -14.96
N SER A 37 35.65 7.03 -15.75
CA SER A 37 35.36 6.53 -17.11
C SER A 37 36.35 7.09 -18.15
N PRO A 38 37.26 6.28 -18.72
CA PRO A 38 38.43 6.81 -19.45
C PRO A 38 38.17 7.10 -20.95
N ARG A 39 36.92 7.15 -21.42
CA ARG A 39 36.61 7.25 -22.87
C ARG A 39 35.49 8.25 -23.17
N ARG A 40 35.88 9.32 -23.88
CA ARG A 40 35.12 10.54 -24.25
C ARG A 40 33.76 10.36 -24.97
N GLY A 41 33.37 9.14 -25.36
CA GLY A 41 32.07 8.83 -25.99
C GLY A 41 31.13 7.94 -25.15
N ARG A 42 31.65 7.26 -24.12
CA ARG A 42 30.88 6.39 -23.21
C ARG A 42 30.23 7.13 -22.04
N SER A 43 30.72 8.34 -21.77
CA SER A 43 30.26 9.19 -20.68
C SER A 43 28.78 9.54 -20.80
N ASN A 44 28.27 9.74 -22.01
CA ASN A 44 26.92 10.31 -22.20
C ASN A 44 25.82 9.33 -21.78
N LEU A 45 25.95 8.04 -22.08
CA LEU A 45 24.97 7.02 -21.66
C LEU A 45 25.09 6.67 -20.18
N LEU A 46 26.30 6.67 -19.62
CA LEU A 46 26.50 6.52 -18.18
C LEU A 46 25.90 7.69 -17.38
N ILE A 47 26.15 8.92 -17.83
CA ILE A 47 25.58 10.14 -17.25
C ILE A 47 24.06 10.14 -17.41
N PHE A 48 23.54 9.78 -18.58
CA PHE A 48 22.11 9.67 -18.83
C PHE A 48 21.46 8.62 -17.93
N GLY A 49 22.01 7.39 -17.87
CA GLY A 49 21.49 6.31 -17.03
C GLY A 49 21.52 6.67 -15.55
N ALA A 50 22.58 7.34 -15.09
CA ALA A 50 22.66 7.84 -13.72
C ALA A 50 21.63 8.94 -13.46
N ALA A 51 21.58 9.98 -14.31
CA ALA A 51 20.60 11.06 -14.17
C ALA A 51 19.16 10.50 -14.15
N TRP A 52 18.84 9.58 -15.05
CA TRP A 52 17.54 8.91 -15.11
C TRP A 52 17.23 8.14 -13.82
N PHE A 53 18.16 7.31 -13.34
CA PHE A 53 17.98 6.54 -12.11
C PHE A 53 17.64 7.46 -10.92
N PHE A 54 18.39 8.54 -10.73
CA PHE A 54 18.22 9.41 -9.57
C PHE A 54 17.03 10.37 -9.70
N ILE A 55 16.74 10.91 -10.89
CA ILE A 55 15.58 11.79 -11.11
C ILE A 55 14.28 11.04 -10.77
N PHE A 56 14.12 9.80 -11.24
CA PHE A 56 12.91 9.03 -10.99
C PHE A 56 12.86 8.41 -9.59
N LEU A 57 14.00 8.28 -8.91
CA LEU A 57 14.05 7.83 -7.52
C LEU A 57 13.82 8.97 -6.52
N LEU A 58 14.11 10.23 -6.91
CA LEU A 58 14.02 11.43 -6.06
C LEU A 58 12.66 11.61 -5.34
N PRO A 59 11.50 11.46 -6.00
CA PRO A 59 10.20 11.63 -5.33
C PRO A 59 10.00 10.65 -4.16
N SER A 60 10.60 9.46 -4.25
CA SER A 60 10.53 8.44 -3.19
C SER A 60 11.34 8.83 -1.95
N PHE A 61 12.35 9.70 -2.09
CA PHE A 61 13.12 10.24 -0.97
C PHE A 61 12.50 11.49 -0.35
N ILE A 62 11.89 12.36 -1.18
CA ILE A 62 11.37 13.67 -0.74
C ILE A 62 9.98 13.55 -0.10
N MET A 63 9.12 12.63 -0.58
CA MET A 63 7.78 12.40 -0.03
C MET A 63 7.64 10.98 0.56
N PRO A 64 8.34 10.67 1.67
CA PRO A 64 8.10 9.43 2.37
C PRO A 64 6.74 9.52 3.07
N ASN A 65 5.68 8.97 2.48
CA ASN A 65 4.39 8.88 3.14
C ASN A 65 4.49 7.87 4.31
N PRO A 66 4.42 8.31 5.58
CA PRO A 66 4.64 7.46 6.74
C PRO A 66 3.59 6.34 6.90
N GLY A 67 2.43 6.43 6.22
CA GLY A 67 1.39 5.40 6.24
C GLY A 67 1.46 4.36 5.11
N ILE A 68 2.34 4.56 4.11
CA ILE A 68 2.51 3.67 2.94
C ILE A 68 3.95 3.10 2.90
N ALA A 69 4.74 3.36 3.95
CA ALA A 69 6.17 3.10 3.95
C ALA A 69 6.51 1.61 3.95
N ALA A 70 7.42 1.25 3.03
CA ALA A 70 8.04 -0.04 2.75
C ALA A 70 7.36 -0.92 1.68
N ASP A 71 6.07 -1.22 1.79
CA ASP A 71 5.47 -2.30 0.96
C ASP A 71 5.17 -1.87 -0.51
N PHE A 72 5.06 -0.56 -0.80
CA PHE A 72 4.69 -0.05 -2.13
C PHE A 72 5.84 0.61 -2.91
N LEU A 73 7.08 0.53 -2.41
CA LEU A 73 8.26 1.01 -3.15
C LEU A 73 8.48 0.23 -4.45
N GLU A 74 7.98 -1.01 -4.54
CA GLU A 74 8.15 -1.89 -5.70
C GLU A 74 7.58 -1.28 -6.99
N HIS A 75 6.44 -0.59 -6.92
CA HIS A 75 5.87 0.08 -8.09
C HIS A 75 6.63 1.34 -8.50
N ARG A 76 7.58 1.85 -7.71
CA ARG A 76 8.30 3.09 -8.07
C ARG A 76 9.68 2.83 -8.63
N LEU A 77 10.15 1.58 -8.58
CA LEU A 77 11.50 1.22 -8.99
C LEU A 77 11.62 0.87 -10.48
N TYR A 78 10.52 0.64 -11.21
CA TYR A 78 10.61 0.27 -12.62
C TYR A 78 11.24 1.38 -13.49
N LEU A 79 10.89 2.65 -13.26
CA LEU A 79 11.48 3.79 -14.00
C LEU A 79 12.98 3.99 -13.67
N PRO A 80 13.39 4.03 -12.39
CA PRO A 80 14.81 4.06 -12.04
C PRO A 80 15.59 2.87 -12.64
N MET A 81 15.03 1.66 -12.63
CA MET A 81 15.70 0.46 -13.13
C MET A 81 16.11 0.55 -14.60
N VAL A 82 15.39 1.31 -15.44
CA VAL A 82 15.80 1.57 -16.83
C VAL A 82 17.16 2.26 -16.86
N GLY A 83 17.37 3.29 -16.03
CA GLY A 83 18.65 3.98 -15.91
C GLY A 83 19.78 3.07 -15.42
N PHE A 84 19.49 2.21 -14.45
CA PHE A 84 20.45 1.21 -13.96
C PHE A 84 20.86 0.19 -15.04
N LEU A 85 19.91 -0.29 -15.85
CA LEU A 85 20.19 -1.22 -16.94
C LEU A 85 21.04 -0.60 -18.05
N VAL A 86 20.82 0.69 -18.38
CA VAL A 86 21.67 1.44 -19.32
C VAL A 86 23.11 1.51 -18.80
N ILE A 87 23.30 1.78 -17.51
CA ILE A 87 24.64 1.78 -16.88
C ILE A 87 25.29 0.40 -17.00
N LEU A 88 24.56 -0.68 -16.67
CA LEU A 88 25.08 -2.05 -16.77
C LEU A 88 25.47 -2.43 -18.20
N SER A 89 24.69 -2.03 -19.20
CA SER A 89 25.00 -2.32 -20.61
C SER A 89 26.31 -1.69 -21.11
N GLU A 90 26.71 -0.56 -20.54
CA GLU A 90 27.97 0.11 -20.90
C GLU A 90 29.18 -0.51 -20.20
N ILE A 91 28.99 -1.01 -18.97
CA ILE A 91 30.04 -1.64 -18.15
C ILE A 91 30.41 -3.02 -18.72
N PHE A 92 29.42 -3.82 -19.13
CA PHE A 92 29.64 -5.18 -19.63
C PHE A 92 29.55 -5.23 -21.17
N LYS A 93 30.67 -5.47 -21.89
CA LYS A 93 30.67 -5.60 -23.36
C LYS A 93 29.97 -6.90 -23.83
N PRO A 94 29.19 -6.88 -24.93
CA PRO A 94 28.21 -7.92 -25.28
C PRO A 94 28.77 -9.17 -25.99
N LYS A 95 30.05 -9.52 -25.83
CA LYS A 95 30.58 -10.71 -26.55
C LYS A 95 30.14 -12.06 -25.95
N LYS A 96 29.69 -12.09 -24.69
CA LYS A 96 29.15 -13.30 -24.01
C LYS A 96 27.83 -13.06 -23.28
N ILE A 97 27.23 -11.88 -23.45
CA ILE A 97 26.01 -11.44 -22.76
C ILE A 97 24.70 -11.97 -23.36
N PRO A 98 24.56 -12.40 -24.65
CA PRO A 98 23.23 -12.77 -25.12
C PRO A 98 22.67 -13.97 -24.35
N ILE A 99 23.47 -15.00 -24.07
CA ILE A 99 23.00 -16.20 -23.37
C ILE A 99 22.74 -15.91 -21.88
N LEU A 100 23.67 -15.26 -21.17
CA LEU A 100 23.48 -14.95 -19.75
C LEU A 100 22.36 -13.93 -19.53
N GLY A 101 22.21 -12.96 -20.43
CA GLY A 101 21.11 -11.99 -20.42
C GLY A 101 19.76 -12.64 -20.73
N ILE A 102 19.71 -13.57 -21.69
CA ILE A 102 18.49 -14.37 -21.97
C ILE A 102 18.15 -15.26 -20.77
N ILE A 103 19.14 -15.90 -20.12
CA ILE A 103 18.92 -16.70 -18.92
C ILE A 103 18.43 -15.83 -17.76
N ALA A 104 19.03 -14.66 -17.55
CA ALA A 104 18.59 -13.72 -16.52
C ALA A 104 17.18 -13.20 -16.79
N LEU A 105 16.86 -12.85 -18.04
CA LEU A 105 15.52 -12.43 -18.43
C LEU A 105 14.51 -13.56 -18.25
N ALA A 106 14.82 -14.79 -18.68
CA ALA A 106 13.97 -15.95 -18.48
C ALA A 106 13.75 -16.26 -16.99
N ALA A 107 14.80 -16.17 -16.16
CA ALA A 107 14.70 -16.33 -14.72
C ALA A 107 13.85 -15.22 -14.08
N PHE A 108 14.03 -13.97 -14.50
CA PHE A 108 13.25 -12.84 -14.01
C PHE A 108 11.78 -12.96 -14.44
N SER A 109 11.52 -13.34 -15.70
CA SER A 109 10.18 -13.63 -16.21
C SER A 109 9.54 -14.81 -15.48
N ALA A 110 10.28 -15.86 -15.13
CA ALA A 110 9.77 -16.96 -14.34
C ALA A 110 9.43 -16.53 -12.90
N ILE A 111 10.28 -15.71 -12.27
CA ILE A 111 10.01 -15.13 -10.95
C ILE A 111 8.78 -14.23 -11.00
N ILE A 112 8.68 -13.32 -11.99
CA ILE A 112 7.51 -12.47 -12.19
C ILE A 112 6.28 -13.34 -12.45
N PHE A 113 6.36 -14.39 -13.27
CA PHE A 113 5.23 -15.26 -13.56
C PHE A 113 4.74 -16.00 -12.31
N ILE A 114 5.65 -16.52 -11.48
CA ILE A 114 5.32 -17.11 -10.17
C ILE A 114 4.72 -16.05 -9.25
N HIS A 115 5.29 -14.84 -9.24
CA HIS A 115 4.81 -13.73 -8.42
C HIS A 115 3.39 -13.32 -8.86
N CYS A 116 3.15 -13.08 -10.14
CA CYS A 116 1.84 -12.88 -10.77
C CYS A 116 0.85 -14.01 -10.47
N GLY A 117 1.32 -15.26 -10.39
CA GLY A 117 0.53 -16.41 -9.97
C GLY A 117 -0.03 -16.28 -8.54
N ALA A 118 0.65 -15.54 -7.65
CA ALA A 118 0.14 -15.23 -6.32
C ALA A 118 -0.95 -14.14 -6.32
N PHE A 119 -1.14 -13.40 -7.42
CA PHE A 119 -2.18 -12.38 -7.61
C PHE A 119 -3.41 -12.90 -8.36
N LYS A 120 -3.58 -14.22 -8.48
CA LYS A 120 -4.75 -14.82 -9.18
C LYS A 120 -6.10 -14.40 -8.58
N ASP A 121 -6.12 -14.12 -7.29
CA ASP A 121 -7.34 -13.82 -6.55
C ASP A 121 -7.03 -12.83 -5.39
N ARG A 122 -7.99 -11.95 -5.09
CA ARG A 122 -7.82 -10.91 -4.07
C ARG A 122 -7.71 -11.49 -2.66
N MET A 123 -8.44 -12.55 -2.36
CA MET A 123 -8.35 -13.24 -1.08
C MET A 123 -6.95 -13.86 -0.89
N SER A 124 -6.46 -14.56 -1.92
CA SER A 124 -5.13 -15.16 -1.93
C SER A 124 -4.03 -14.11 -1.74
N PHE A 125 -4.16 -12.95 -2.38
CA PHE A 125 -3.22 -11.84 -2.22
C PHE A 125 -3.16 -11.33 -0.77
N TRP A 126 -4.31 -10.96 -0.20
CA TRP A 126 -4.35 -10.41 1.16
C TRP A 126 -4.00 -11.44 2.24
N LYS A 127 -4.32 -12.72 2.01
CA LYS A 127 -3.90 -13.81 2.89
C LYS A 127 -2.38 -13.96 2.91
N ASN A 128 -1.74 -13.94 1.74
CA ASN A 128 -0.29 -13.95 1.64
C ASN A 128 0.34 -12.70 2.26
N ALA A 129 -0.25 -11.51 2.06
CA ALA A 129 0.21 -10.28 2.68
C ALA A 129 0.16 -10.35 4.22
N ALA A 130 -0.93 -10.85 4.79
CA ALA A 130 -1.06 -11.03 6.24
C ALA A 130 -0.07 -12.06 6.82
N VAL A 131 0.32 -13.07 6.04
CA VAL A 131 1.34 -14.06 6.44
C VAL A 131 2.75 -13.48 6.36
N ASN A 132 3.07 -12.76 5.28
CA ASN A 132 4.41 -12.21 5.05
C ASN A 132 4.68 -10.97 5.91
N SER A 133 3.63 -10.23 6.26
CA SER A 133 3.68 -9.02 7.08
C SER A 133 2.76 -9.15 8.29
N PRO A 134 3.07 -10.04 9.27
CA PRO A 134 2.16 -10.38 10.37
C PRO A 134 1.85 -9.22 11.32
N HIS A 135 2.71 -8.18 11.34
CA HIS A 135 2.55 -6.98 12.15
C HIS A 135 1.99 -5.78 11.36
N SER A 136 1.41 -6.00 10.18
CA SER A 136 0.78 -4.93 9.38
C SER A 136 -0.72 -4.86 9.69
N PRO A 137 -1.21 -3.81 10.38
CA PRO A 137 -2.65 -3.59 10.58
C PRO A 137 -3.39 -3.48 9.24
N LEU A 138 -2.75 -2.86 8.24
CA LEU A 138 -3.29 -2.70 6.90
C LEU A 138 -3.55 -4.05 6.21
N ALA A 139 -2.60 -4.98 6.30
CA ALA A 139 -2.74 -6.30 5.71
C ALA A 139 -3.90 -7.09 6.37
N ARG A 140 -3.99 -7.04 7.72
CA ARG A 140 -5.08 -7.65 8.49
C ARG A 140 -6.43 -7.04 8.13
N ARG A 141 -6.53 -5.70 8.11
CA ARG A 141 -7.76 -5.00 7.75
C ARG A 141 -8.23 -5.35 6.34
N ASN A 142 -7.33 -5.34 5.36
CA ASN A 142 -7.73 -5.64 3.98
C ASN A 142 -8.08 -7.12 3.79
N LEU A 143 -7.44 -8.04 4.51
CA LEU A 143 -7.88 -9.44 4.54
C LEU A 143 -9.29 -9.57 5.13
N GLY A 144 -9.57 -8.87 6.23
CA GLY A 144 -10.92 -8.78 6.80
C GLY A 144 -11.95 -8.24 5.79
N ALA A 145 -11.57 -7.25 4.98
CA ALA A 145 -12.43 -6.73 3.92
C ALA A 145 -12.72 -7.75 2.83
N MET A 146 -11.76 -8.61 2.48
CA MET A 146 -12.00 -9.69 1.52
C MET A 146 -12.98 -10.72 2.09
N TYR A 147 -12.79 -11.13 3.35
CA TYR A 147 -13.74 -12.04 4.01
C TYR A 147 -15.15 -11.45 4.08
N TYR A 148 -15.27 -10.16 4.39
CA TYR A 148 -16.56 -9.48 4.43
C TYR A 148 -17.25 -9.47 3.07
N LEU A 149 -16.52 -9.16 2.00
CA LEU A 149 -17.07 -9.16 0.63
C LEU A 149 -17.51 -10.56 0.18
N ASP A 150 -16.80 -11.60 0.61
CA ASP A 150 -17.15 -13.00 0.33
C ASP A 150 -18.23 -13.55 1.29
N GLY A 151 -18.79 -12.73 2.18
CA GLY A 151 -19.85 -13.11 3.13
C GLY A 151 -19.39 -13.87 4.38
N HIS A 152 -18.09 -14.08 4.55
CA HIS A 152 -17.48 -14.75 5.69
C HIS A 152 -17.32 -13.78 6.88
N LEU A 153 -18.45 -13.41 7.49
CA LEU A 153 -18.50 -12.33 8.49
C LEU A 153 -17.73 -12.65 9.78
N ALA A 154 -17.61 -13.92 10.16
CA ALA A 154 -16.88 -14.31 11.38
C ALA A 154 -15.37 -14.16 11.20
N GLU A 155 -14.84 -14.61 10.06
CA GLU A 155 -13.44 -14.47 9.68
C GLU A 155 -13.06 -13.00 9.48
N ALA A 156 -13.95 -12.22 8.88
CA ALA A 156 -13.76 -10.78 8.73
C ALA A 156 -13.58 -10.08 10.08
N GLU A 157 -14.46 -10.37 11.03
CA GLU A 157 -14.40 -9.81 12.39
C GLU A 157 -13.07 -10.16 13.09
N VAL A 158 -12.63 -11.41 12.98
CA VAL A 158 -11.35 -11.86 13.56
C VAL A 158 -10.18 -11.05 12.99
N GLU A 159 -10.14 -10.85 11.67
CA GLU A 159 -9.04 -10.10 11.06
C GLU A 159 -9.09 -8.59 11.36
N TYR A 160 -10.29 -8.00 11.48
CA TYR A 160 -10.40 -6.61 11.94
C TYR A 160 -9.99 -6.44 13.40
N LYS A 161 -10.37 -7.36 14.30
CA LYS A 161 -9.90 -7.35 15.69
C LYS A 161 -8.38 -7.46 15.78
N LYS A 162 -7.76 -8.35 14.99
CA LYS A 162 -6.28 -8.41 14.88
C LYS A 162 -5.67 -7.11 14.35
N ALA A 163 -6.32 -6.44 13.40
CA ALA A 163 -5.86 -5.13 12.94
C ALA A 163 -5.85 -4.10 14.09
N LEU A 164 -6.89 -4.10 14.93
CA LEU A 164 -7.01 -3.23 16.10
C LEU A 164 -6.08 -3.61 17.26
N GLU A 165 -5.75 -4.89 17.42
CA GLU A 165 -4.70 -5.33 18.36
C GLU A 165 -3.32 -4.77 17.97
N LEU A 166 -3.05 -4.68 16.66
CA LEU A 166 -1.80 -4.13 16.14
C LEU A 166 -1.79 -2.59 16.13
N ASN A 167 -2.93 -1.98 15.81
CA ASN A 167 -3.13 -0.53 15.84
C ASN A 167 -4.55 -0.20 16.35
N PRO A 168 -4.71 0.16 17.63
CA PRO A 168 -6.01 0.51 18.20
C PRO A 168 -6.67 1.74 17.56
N ASN A 169 -5.90 2.57 16.85
CA ASN A 169 -6.39 3.76 16.16
C ASN A 169 -6.48 3.50 14.64
N GLU A 170 -6.85 2.30 14.20
CA GLU A 170 -7.06 1.99 12.79
C GLU A 170 -8.51 2.31 12.39
N PRO A 171 -8.77 3.48 11.78
CA PRO A 171 -10.11 4.01 11.59
C PRO A 171 -11.04 3.02 10.85
N MET A 172 -10.61 2.61 9.67
CA MET A 172 -11.40 1.75 8.78
C MET A 172 -11.73 0.38 9.39
N ALA A 173 -10.95 -0.12 10.36
CA ALA A 173 -11.26 -1.38 11.04
C ALA A 173 -12.48 -1.22 11.97
N HIS A 174 -12.62 -0.07 12.65
CA HIS A 174 -13.80 0.26 13.44
C HIS A 174 -15.05 0.37 12.57
N ASN A 175 -14.99 1.11 11.44
CA ASN A 175 -16.13 1.19 10.51
C ASN A 175 -16.61 -0.20 10.07
N ASN A 176 -15.68 -1.08 9.70
CA ASN A 176 -16.04 -2.40 9.18
C ASN A 176 -16.54 -3.36 10.25
N LEU A 177 -16.06 -3.27 11.49
CA LEU A 177 -16.69 -3.96 12.63
C LEU A 177 -18.10 -3.44 12.88
N GLY A 178 -18.31 -2.12 12.81
CA GLY A 178 -19.62 -1.50 12.90
C GLY A 178 -20.61 -2.06 11.86
N LEU A 179 -20.15 -2.28 10.62
CA LEU A 179 -20.95 -2.92 9.57
C LEU A 179 -21.31 -4.37 9.90
N ILE A 180 -20.37 -5.15 10.44
CA ILE A 180 -20.61 -6.56 10.83
C ILE A 180 -21.63 -6.62 11.97
N TYR A 181 -21.43 -5.85 13.03
CA TYR A 181 -22.34 -5.81 14.17
C TYR A 181 -23.74 -5.34 13.77
N ALA A 182 -23.83 -4.30 12.92
CA ALA A 182 -25.11 -3.83 12.40
C ALA A 182 -25.85 -4.87 11.53
N LYS A 183 -25.11 -5.73 10.80
CA LYS A 183 -25.70 -6.85 10.05
C LYS A 183 -26.21 -7.97 10.96
N ARG A 184 -25.59 -8.18 12.12
CA ARG A 184 -26.02 -9.18 13.11
C ARG A 184 -27.12 -8.68 14.06
N GLY A 185 -27.45 -7.40 14.02
CA GLY A 185 -28.43 -6.79 14.93
C GLY A 185 -27.84 -6.30 16.25
N GLU A 186 -26.52 -6.37 16.40
CA GLU A 186 -25.74 -5.90 17.56
C GLU A 186 -25.57 -4.38 17.46
N PHE A 187 -26.67 -3.64 17.61
CA PHE A 187 -26.73 -2.22 17.28
C PHE A 187 -25.91 -1.34 18.24
N ALA A 188 -25.81 -1.70 19.51
CA ALA A 188 -25.05 -0.94 20.50
C ALA A 188 -23.54 -1.02 20.23
N GLU A 189 -23.07 -2.23 19.92
CA GLU A 189 -21.70 -2.52 19.51
C GLU A 189 -21.37 -1.81 18.21
N ALA A 190 -22.28 -1.85 17.22
CA ALA A 190 -22.11 -1.14 15.96
C ALA A 190 -21.95 0.37 16.16
N GLU A 191 -22.81 0.99 16.99
CA GLU A 191 -22.73 2.41 17.31
C GLU A 191 -21.42 2.78 18.00
N ALA A 192 -20.95 1.95 18.94
CA ALA A 192 -19.68 2.17 19.61
C ALA A 192 -18.51 2.19 18.64
N GLU A 193 -18.48 1.26 17.68
CA GLU A 193 -17.42 1.20 16.67
C GLU A 193 -17.50 2.38 15.68
N TYR A 194 -18.67 2.77 15.20
CA TYR A 194 -18.79 3.96 14.35
C TYR A 194 -18.37 5.25 15.06
N LYS A 195 -18.64 5.38 16.37
CA LYS A 195 -18.17 6.52 17.17
C LYS A 195 -16.66 6.55 17.29
N LYS A 196 -16.00 5.40 17.50
CA LYS A 196 -14.53 5.31 17.51
C LYS A 196 -13.94 5.73 16.17
N GLU A 197 -14.52 5.24 15.08
CA GLU A 197 -14.11 5.64 13.73
C GLU A 197 -14.18 7.15 13.55
N LEU A 198 -15.34 7.75 13.82
CA LEU A 198 -15.56 9.19 13.64
C LEU A 198 -14.80 10.07 14.65
N ALA A 199 -14.33 9.51 15.76
CA ALA A 199 -13.43 10.20 16.67
C ALA A 199 -12.00 10.29 16.10
N ILE A 200 -11.57 9.28 15.34
CA ILE A 200 -10.25 9.23 14.70
C ILE A 200 -10.28 9.96 13.34
N ASN A 201 -11.33 9.72 12.54
CA ASN A 201 -11.54 10.29 11.22
C ASN A 201 -12.92 10.96 11.11
N PRO A 202 -13.07 12.22 11.59
CA PRO A 202 -14.36 12.91 11.65
C PRO A 202 -14.96 13.29 10.30
N LEU A 203 -14.18 13.16 9.21
CA LEU A 203 -14.58 13.52 7.85
C LEU A 203 -14.70 12.27 6.96
N TYR A 204 -14.86 11.07 7.55
CA TYR A 204 -15.13 9.89 6.76
C TYR A 204 -16.61 9.80 6.40
N ASP A 205 -16.92 10.09 5.15
CA ASP A 205 -18.28 10.12 4.61
C ASP A 205 -18.98 8.76 4.68
N ASP A 206 -18.30 7.66 4.34
CA ASP A 206 -18.89 6.31 4.48
C ASP A 206 -19.29 5.98 5.92
N ALA A 207 -18.47 6.33 6.92
CA ALA A 207 -18.80 6.08 8.32
C ALA A 207 -19.94 6.96 8.82
N LEU A 208 -19.98 8.24 8.41
CA LEU A 208 -21.13 9.12 8.70
C LEU A 208 -22.42 8.53 8.09
N PHE A 209 -22.35 8.06 6.86
CA PHE A 209 -23.47 7.42 6.18
C PHE A 209 -23.93 6.14 6.87
N ASN A 210 -23.01 5.21 7.13
CA ASN A 210 -23.29 3.92 7.77
C ASN A 210 -23.83 4.08 9.20
N TYR A 211 -23.28 5.03 9.96
CA TYR A 211 -23.80 5.34 11.28
C TYR A 211 -25.19 5.96 11.20
N GLY A 212 -25.44 6.87 10.24
CA GLY A 212 -26.79 7.37 9.98
C GLY A 212 -27.77 6.26 9.60
N LEU A 213 -27.35 5.26 8.81
CA LEU A 213 -28.18 4.08 8.49
C LEU A 213 -28.52 3.27 9.75
N LEU A 214 -27.57 3.08 10.66
CA LEU A 214 -27.81 2.42 11.94
C LEU A 214 -28.85 3.19 12.77
N LEU A 215 -28.69 4.51 12.90
CA LEU A 215 -29.60 5.36 13.68
C LEU A 215 -31.03 5.37 13.12
N ASP A 216 -31.17 5.44 11.80
CA ASP A 216 -32.46 5.34 11.10
C ASP A 216 -33.16 4.01 11.40
N ARG A 217 -32.40 2.90 11.41
CA ARG A 217 -32.92 1.56 11.77
C ARG A 217 -33.33 1.44 13.23
N THR A 218 -32.64 2.14 14.14
CA THR A 218 -32.97 2.16 15.57
C THR A 218 -34.01 3.23 15.94
N GLY A 219 -34.62 3.92 14.95
CA GLY A 219 -35.67 4.91 15.17
C GLY A 219 -35.20 6.33 15.51
N ARG A 220 -33.88 6.59 15.54
CA ARG A 220 -33.25 7.89 15.86
C ARG A 220 -33.09 8.74 14.60
N LYS A 221 -34.21 9.07 13.96
CA LYS A 221 -34.26 9.66 12.60
C LYS A 221 -33.63 11.04 12.51
N GLU A 222 -33.80 11.89 13.53
CA GLU A 222 -33.25 13.25 13.55
C GLU A 222 -31.72 13.23 13.64
N GLU A 223 -31.16 12.29 14.41
CA GLU A 223 -29.72 12.10 14.51
C GLU A 223 -29.14 11.53 13.22
N ALA A 224 -29.84 10.57 12.60
CA ALA A 224 -29.46 10.04 11.30
C ALA A 224 -29.40 11.14 10.22
N MET A 225 -30.38 12.05 10.21
CA MET A 225 -30.40 13.16 9.26
C MET A 225 -29.18 14.07 9.41
N ARG A 226 -28.81 14.44 10.65
CA ARG A 226 -27.63 15.28 10.89
C ARG A 226 -26.34 14.63 10.41
N LEU A 227 -26.18 13.32 10.61
CA LEU A 227 -24.99 12.60 10.12
C LEU A 227 -24.93 12.56 8.60
N TRP A 228 -26.07 12.39 7.94
CA TRP A 228 -26.17 12.39 6.48
C TRP A 228 -25.96 13.76 5.86
N GLU A 229 -26.47 14.83 6.49
CA GLU A 229 -26.16 16.21 6.11
C GLU A 229 -24.65 16.45 6.19
N ARG A 230 -24.02 16.08 7.31
CA ARG A 230 -22.57 16.19 7.47
C ARG A 230 -21.81 15.34 6.45
N SER A 231 -22.30 14.15 6.11
CA SER A 231 -21.70 13.31 5.06
C SER A 231 -21.77 14.00 3.68
N LEU A 232 -22.87 14.71 3.38
CA LEU A 232 -23.02 15.49 2.15
C LEU A 232 -22.19 16.79 2.16
N GLU A 233 -21.96 17.39 3.33
CA GLU A 233 -21.03 18.53 3.46
C GLU A 233 -19.60 18.12 3.15
N VAL A 234 -19.18 16.94 3.61
CA VAL A 234 -17.86 16.36 3.33
C VAL A 234 -17.76 15.92 1.87
N ASN A 235 -18.76 15.20 1.37
CA ASN A 235 -18.81 14.70 0.00
C ASN A 235 -20.16 15.04 -0.64
N PRO A 236 -20.26 16.19 -1.33
CA PRO A 236 -21.49 16.62 -1.99
C PRO A 236 -21.97 15.67 -3.09
N ASP A 237 -21.12 14.77 -3.59
CA ASP A 237 -21.41 13.81 -4.65
C ASP A 237 -21.67 12.38 -4.16
N TYR A 238 -21.88 12.19 -2.85
CA TYR A 238 -22.18 10.88 -2.28
C TYR A 238 -23.48 10.29 -2.88
N LYS A 239 -23.32 9.34 -3.81
CA LYS A 239 -24.40 8.82 -4.66
C LYS A 239 -25.54 8.20 -3.86
N ASP A 240 -25.21 7.43 -2.83
CA ASP A 240 -26.20 6.71 -2.02
C ASP A 240 -27.08 7.67 -1.23
N LEU A 241 -26.51 8.77 -0.74
CA LEU A 241 -27.26 9.83 -0.06
C LEU A 241 -28.13 10.63 -1.01
N LYS A 242 -27.65 10.97 -2.21
CA LYS A 242 -28.48 11.64 -3.23
C LYS A 242 -29.68 10.80 -3.63
N ASN A 243 -29.51 9.48 -3.72
CA ASN A 243 -30.60 8.56 -4.03
C ASN A 243 -31.60 8.48 -2.86
N LYS A 244 -31.10 8.36 -1.62
CA LYS A 244 -31.95 8.31 -0.42
C LYS A 244 -32.73 9.62 -0.21
N ARG A 245 -32.13 10.77 -0.50
CA ARG A 245 -32.79 12.09 -0.46
C ARG A 245 -33.88 12.20 -1.53
N ARG A 246 -33.62 11.73 -2.74
CA ARG A 246 -34.61 11.72 -3.84
C ARG A 246 -35.83 10.84 -3.56
N GLN A 247 -35.67 9.76 -2.79
CA GLN A 247 -36.76 8.85 -2.41
C GLN A 247 -37.60 9.35 -1.23
N ARG A 248 -37.18 10.42 -0.55
CA ARG A 248 -37.86 11.00 0.63
C ARG A 248 -38.68 12.27 0.30
N ILE A 249 -38.70 12.71 -0.95
CA ILE A 249 -39.52 13.81 -1.50
C ILE A 249 -40.59 13.17 -2.40
#